data_AF-A0A0G1CLH9-F1
#
_entry.id   AF-A0A0G1CLH9-F1
#
_cell.length_a   1.000
_cell.length_b   1.000
_cell.length_c   1.000
_cell.angle_alpha   90.00
_cell.angle_beta   90.00
_cell.angle_gamma   90.00
#
_symmetry.space_group_name_H-M   'P 1'
#
loop_
_entity.id
_entity.type
_entity.pdbx_description
1 polymer ?
#
loop_
_entity_poly.entity_id
_entity_poly.type
_entity_poly.pdbx_seq_one_letter_code
_entity_poly.pdbx_strand_id
1 'polypeptide(L)'
;NLDFLFLRGDAPGRHHAQDTGMLYMWEAPFILIGLLVILKNRQLWPLLWWFLVAPAASAITTGTPHAVRALIYLPLYQAFTALGTIKAFSLIGNRFSHQVFRGLVITVSLIMFGNFLYYLEMYYVHTPVEASRDWQYGYKQAVSVIKQYESQVNRVVVTYAYDQPHVFLLFYLPVDPAWYQTQWNGGEVLREQRGFAKYEFRRIKWTEDQYKTDTLFIGTPEEIPATEGEVAQITFLDGSIAFRIVKR
;
A
#
# COMPACT_ATOMS: atom_id res chain seq x y z
N ASN A 1 13.37 12.34 -8.76
CA ASN A 1 12.96 11.09 -9.44
C ASN A 1 11.59 11.36 -10.06
N LEU A 2 11.52 11.51 -11.39
CA LEU A 2 10.26 11.84 -12.09
C LEU A 2 9.27 10.68 -12.06
N ASP A 3 9.77 9.46 -12.17
CA ASP A 3 8.95 8.25 -12.19
C ASP A 3 8.19 8.06 -10.87
N PHE A 4 8.91 8.16 -9.75
CA PHE A 4 8.33 8.11 -8.40
C PHE A 4 7.32 9.24 -8.15
N LEU A 5 7.63 10.47 -8.57
CA LEU A 5 6.78 11.62 -8.26
C LEU A 5 5.53 11.68 -9.11
N PHE A 6 5.58 11.33 -10.41
CA PHE A 6 4.50 11.65 -11.34
C PHE A 6 4.02 10.50 -12.23
N LEU A 7 4.74 9.39 -12.33
CA LEU A 7 4.39 8.31 -13.27
C LEU A 7 3.93 7.04 -12.55
N ARG A 8 4.85 6.35 -11.88
CA ARG A 8 4.63 4.98 -11.37
C ARG A 8 4.63 4.86 -9.86
N GLY A 9 5.04 5.89 -9.14
CA GLY A 9 4.97 5.86 -7.67
C GLY A 9 6.04 4.99 -7.01
N ASP A 10 5.63 4.32 -5.93
CA ASP A 10 6.50 3.55 -5.03
C ASP A 10 6.41 2.07 -5.40
N ALA A 11 7.50 1.32 -5.29
CA ALA A 11 7.53 -0.06 -5.77
C ALA A 11 6.49 -0.99 -5.10
N PRO A 12 6.17 -0.86 -3.79
CA PRO A 12 5.03 -1.57 -3.22
C PRO A 12 3.72 -1.00 -3.79
N GLY A 13 2.95 -1.82 -4.51
CA GLY A 13 1.65 -1.45 -5.11
C GLY A 13 0.53 -1.12 -4.11
N ARG A 14 0.89 -0.83 -2.85
CA ARG A 14 -0.02 -0.54 -1.74
C ARG A 14 -0.02 0.92 -1.31
N HIS A 15 0.90 1.76 -1.81
CA HIS A 15 1.08 3.14 -1.32
C HIS A 15 0.52 4.22 -2.26
N HIS A 16 0.11 3.87 -3.47
CA HIS A 16 -0.49 4.77 -4.46
C HIS A 16 -1.49 4.00 -5.30
N ALA A 17 -2.31 4.72 -6.07
CA ALA A 17 -3.17 4.08 -7.06
C ALA A 17 -2.34 3.59 -8.24
N GLN A 18 -2.79 2.53 -8.89
CA GLN A 18 -2.15 1.99 -10.10
C GLN A 18 -1.98 3.07 -11.18
N ASP A 19 -0.84 3.05 -11.88
CA ASP A 19 -0.49 4.01 -12.93
C ASP A 19 -0.56 5.49 -12.51
N THR A 20 -0.38 5.77 -11.22
CA THR A 20 -0.27 7.13 -10.69
C THR A 20 1.01 7.33 -9.89
N GLY A 21 1.61 8.52 -10.03
CA GLY A 21 2.71 8.97 -9.17
C GLY A 21 2.24 9.43 -7.79
N MET A 22 3.19 9.86 -6.95
CA MET A 22 2.91 10.43 -5.62
C MET A 22 2.27 11.82 -5.65
N LEU A 23 2.38 12.52 -6.78
CA LEU A 23 1.85 13.85 -7.04
C LEU A 23 1.12 13.85 -8.38
N TYR A 24 0.21 14.80 -8.56
CA TYR A 24 -0.47 14.93 -9.84
C TYR A 24 0.46 15.53 -10.90
N MET A 25 0.36 15.03 -12.14
CA MET A 25 1.20 15.50 -13.26
C MET A 25 1.05 17.01 -13.51
N TRP A 26 -0.16 17.56 -13.30
CA TRP A 26 -0.42 18.99 -13.49
C TRP A 26 0.30 19.88 -12.47
N GLU A 27 0.73 19.34 -11.33
CA GLU A 27 1.46 20.10 -10.30
C GLU A 27 2.90 20.41 -10.75
N ALA A 28 3.51 19.58 -11.60
CA ALA A 28 4.91 19.70 -12.01
C ALA A 28 5.33 21.12 -12.47
N PRO A 29 4.63 21.77 -13.42
CA PRO A 29 5.00 23.14 -13.82
C PRO A 29 4.86 24.15 -12.68
N PHE A 30 3.84 24.03 -11.82
CA PHE A 30 3.62 24.95 -10.71
C PHE A 30 4.67 24.75 -9.61
N ILE A 31 5.04 23.50 -9.30
CA ILE A 31 6.12 23.20 -8.36
C ILE A 31 7.42 23.91 -8.79
N LEU A 32 7.78 23.85 -10.07
CA LEU A 32 8.98 24.51 -10.60
C LEU A 32 8.90 26.04 -10.44
N ILE A 33 7.76 26.65 -10.78
CA ILE A 33 7.55 28.10 -10.61
C ILE A 33 7.60 28.49 -9.13
N GLY A 34 6.98 27.71 -8.25
CA GLY A 34 6.99 27.93 -6.80
C GLY A 34 8.39 27.88 -6.22
N LEU A 35 9.21 26.92 -6.66
CA LEU A 35 10.61 26.83 -6.28
C LEU A 35 11.38 28.10 -6.72
N LEU A 36 11.15 28.61 -7.93
CA LEU A 36 11.76 29.87 -8.39
C LEU A 36 11.32 31.08 -7.55
N VAL A 37 10.07 31.11 -7.09
CA VAL A 37 9.57 32.15 -6.18
C VAL A 37 10.30 32.11 -4.84
N ILE A 38 10.48 30.90 -4.28
CA ILE A 38 11.17 30.70 -3.00
C ILE A 38 12.65 31.08 -3.10
N LEU A 39 13.33 30.68 -4.19
CA LEU A 39 14.75 31.03 -4.41
C LEU A 39 14.97 32.55 -4.46
N LYS A 40 14.00 33.31 -4.99
CA LYS A 40 14.06 34.78 -5.09
C LYS A 40 13.69 35.51 -3.80
N ASN A 41 13.03 34.86 -2.85
CA ASN A 41 12.61 35.48 -1.58
C ASN A 41 13.25 34.78 -0.38
N ARG A 42 14.26 35.45 0.22
CA ARG A 42 14.99 34.92 1.38
C ARG A 42 14.11 34.60 2.59
N GLN A 43 12.97 35.26 2.74
CA GLN A 43 12.02 34.97 3.84
C GLN A 43 11.39 33.57 3.71
N LEU A 44 11.37 33.00 2.51
CA LEU A 44 10.83 31.66 2.24
C LEU A 44 11.88 30.54 2.29
N TRP A 45 13.16 30.89 2.51
CA TRP A 45 14.25 29.90 2.59
C TRP A 45 14.07 28.81 3.67
N PRO A 46 13.34 29.01 4.78
CA PRO A 46 13.03 27.89 5.68
C PRO A 46 12.35 26.71 4.97
N LEU A 47 11.50 26.95 3.96
CA LEU A 47 10.89 25.88 3.15
C LEU A 47 11.91 25.16 2.27
N LEU A 48 12.90 25.90 1.75
CA LEU A 48 13.99 25.32 0.97
C LEU A 48 14.88 24.43 1.86
N TRP A 49 15.22 24.90 3.05
CA TRP A 49 15.99 24.10 4.01
C TRP A 49 15.24 22.86 4.45
N TRP A 50 13.94 22.97 4.74
CA TRP A 50 13.11 21.81 5.02
C TRP A 50 13.12 20.84 3.84
N PHE A 51 12.98 21.30 2.60
CA PHE A 51 13.07 20.44 1.41
C PHE A 51 14.40 19.69 1.30
N LEU A 52 15.52 20.36 1.59
CA LEU A 52 16.85 19.74 1.53
C LEU A 52 17.11 18.75 2.67
N VAL A 53 16.54 18.98 3.86
CA VAL A 53 16.73 18.14 5.06
C VAL A 53 15.71 17.02 5.15
N ALA A 54 14.54 17.16 4.53
CA ALA A 54 13.47 16.18 4.47
C ALA A 54 13.91 14.72 4.16
N PRO A 55 14.85 14.44 3.24
CA PRO A 55 15.26 13.06 2.95
C PRO A 55 16.26 12.51 3.98
N ALA A 56 16.78 13.30 4.92
CA ALA A 56 17.87 12.88 5.81
C ALA A 56 17.52 11.61 6.60
N ALA A 57 16.30 11.54 7.15
CA ALA A 57 15.82 10.35 7.85
C ALA A 57 15.59 9.14 6.91
N SER A 58 15.21 9.39 5.65
CA SER A 58 15.02 8.32 4.67
C SER A 58 16.35 7.77 4.15
N ALA A 59 17.39 8.62 4.03
CA ALA A 59 18.70 8.28 3.48
C ALA A 59 19.47 7.23 4.31
N ILE A 60 19.14 7.11 5.61
CA ILE A 60 19.74 6.13 6.52
C ILE A 60 18.94 4.82 6.61
N THR A 61 17.90 4.63 5.78
CA THR A 61 17.04 3.44 5.78
C THR A 61 17.10 2.69 4.45
N THR A 62 16.75 1.40 4.46
CA THR A 62 16.71 0.54 3.27
C THR A 62 15.34 0.60 2.56
N GLY A 63 15.32 0.26 1.27
CA GLY A 63 14.11 0.30 0.45
C GLY A 63 13.66 1.72 0.13
N THR A 64 14.59 2.59 -0.28
CA THR A 64 14.30 3.91 -0.81
C THR A 64 14.28 3.87 -2.36
N PRO A 65 13.42 4.66 -3.02
CA PRO A 65 12.41 5.56 -2.45
C PRO A 65 11.26 4.79 -1.77
N HIS A 66 10.59 5.41 -0.80
CA HIS A 66 9.45 4.84 -0.09
C HIS A 66 8.44 5.94 0.22
N ALA A 67 7.19 5.77 -0.21
CA ALA A 67 6.14 6.79 -0.12
C ALA A 67 5.92 7.29 1.32
N VAL A 68 5.74 6.36 2.25
CA VAL A 68 5.49 6.69 3.67
C VAL A 68 6.61 7.52 4.30
N ARG A 69 7.88 7.23 3.97
CA ARG A 69 9.01 8.00 4.51
C ARG A 69 9.17 9.36 3.81
N ALA A 70 8.68 9.46 2.58
CA ALA A 70 8.65 10.70 1.81
C ALA A 70 7.48 11.63 2.21
N LEU A 71 6.53 11.21 3.05
CA LEU A 71 5.38 12.03 3.47
C LEU A 71 5.77 13.39 4.07
N ILE A 72 6.97 13.50 4.65
CA ILE A 72 7.50 14.77 5.16
C ILE A 72 7.66 15.84 4.06
N TYR A 73 7.75 15.44 2.79
CA TYR A 73 7.76 16.36 1.65
C TYR A 73 6.39 16.89 1.26
N LEU A 74 5.30 16.25 1.68
CA LEU A 74 3.96 16.57 1.20
C LEU A 74 3.58 18.05 1.42
N PRO A 75 3.78 18.64 2.63
CA PRO A 75 3.48 20.06 2.83
C PRO A 75 4.32 20.99 1.93
N LEU A 76 5.55 20.59 1.62
CA LEU A 76 6.46 21.39 0.79
C LEU A 76 6.03 21.40 -0.67
N TYR A 77 5.68 20.24 -1.23
CA TYR A 77 5.15 20.19 -2.60
C TYR A 77 3.86 21.00 -2.72
N GLN A 78 2.96 20.92 -1.73
CA GLN A 78 1.73 21.73 -1.72
C GLN A 78 2.03 23.24 -1.64
N ALA A 79 3.00 23.65 -0.82
CA ALA A 79 3.43 25.05 -0.77
C ALA A 79 4.05 25.51 -2.09
N PHE A 80 4.87 24.68 -2.74
CA PHE A 80 5.48 24.99 -4.03
C PHE A 80 4.41 25.12 -5.12
N THR A 81 3.50 24.16 -5.21
CA THR A 81 2.35 24.20 -6.13
C THR A 81 1.52 25.46 -5.90
N ALA A 82 1.17 25.81 -4.66
CA ALA A 82 0.35 26.98 -4.37
C ALA A 82 1.03 28.29 -4.77
N LEU A 83 2.29 28.51 -4.37
CA LEU A 83 3.06 29.70 -4.74
C LEU A 83 3.27 29.80 -6.26
N GLY A 84 3.54 28.66 -6.91
CA GLY A 84 3.69 28.56 -8.35
C GLY A 84 2.43 28.94 -9.10
N THR A 85 1.29 28.40 -8.68
CA THR A 85 -0.04 28.70 -9.23
C THR A 85 -0.35 30.19 -9.06
N ILE A 86 -0.21 30.74 -7.84
CA ILE A 86 -0.45 32.18 -7.60
C ILE A 86 0.43 33.04 -8.53
N LYS A 87 1.73 32.72 -8.63
CA LYS A 87 2.64 33.49 -9.47
C LYS A 87 2.29 33.38 -10.95
N ALA A 88 2.05 32.17 -11.45
CA ALA A 88 1.70 31.91 -12.84
C ALA A 88 0.42 32.67 -13.23
N PHE A 89 -0.64 32.53 -12.44
CA PHE A 89 -1.92 33.18 -12.72
C PHE A 89 -1.84 34.70 -12.61
N SER A 90 -1.06 35.25 -11.66
CA SER A 90 -0.85 36.71 -11.59
C SER A 90 -0.15 37.28 -12.82
N LEU A 91 0.85 36.58 -13.37
CA LEU A 91 1.58 37.03 -14.55
C LEU A 91 0.71 37.03 -15.81
N ILE A 92 -0.14 36.00 -15.95
CA ILE A 92 -1.06 35.86 -17.07
C ILE A 92 -2.20 36.88 -16.94
N GLY A 93 -2.81 37.00 -15.76
CA GLY A 93 -3.90 37.94 -15.49
C GLY A 93 -3.52 39.40 -15.72
N ASN A 94 -2.24 39.77 -15.48
CA ASN A 94 -1.74 41.12 -15.74
C ASN A 94 -1.40 41.38 -17.22
N ARG A 95 -1.27 40.33 -18.04
CA ARG A 95 -0.79 40.43 -19.44
C ARG A 95 -1.89 40.23 -20.47
N PHE A 96 -2.93 39.47 -20.15
CA PHE A 96 -4.01 39.11 -21.08
C PHE A 96 -5.35 39.70 -20.66
N SER A 97 -6.32 39.75 -21.58
CA SER A 97 -7.67 40.22 -21.29
C SER A 97 -8.39 39.31 -20.28
N HIS A 98 -9.34 39.87 -19.53
CA HIS A 98 -10.12 39.10 -18.54
C HIS A 98 -10.85 37.89 -19.14
N GLN A 99 -11.29 37.97 -20.40
CA GLN A 99 -11.95 36.85 -21.08
C GLN A 99 -10.98 35.69 -21.34
N VAL A 100 -9.77 35.99 -21.81
CA VAL A 100 -8.71 35.00 -22.05
C VAL A 100 -8.26 34.36 -20.73
N PHE A 101 -8.04 35.18 -19.69
CA PHE A 101 -7.67 34.69 -18.37
C PHE A 101 -8.74 33.74 -17.80
N ARG A 102 -10.03 34.12 -17.86
CA ARG A 102 -11.14 33.28 -17.41
C ARG A 102 -11.20 31.96 -18.18
N GLY A 103 -11.02 32.00 -19.50
CA GLY A 103 -10.96 30.80 -20.34
C GLY A 103 -9.84 29.86 -19.89
N LEU A 104 -8.63 30.40 -19.68
CA LEU A 104 -7.50 29.61 -19.19
C LEU A 104 -7.75 28.98 -17.82
N VAL A 105 -8.29 29.74 -16.87
CA VAL A 105 -8.64 29.23 -15.53
C VAL A 105 -9.59 28.04 -15.65
N ILE A 106 -10.65 28.18 -16.44
CA ILE A 106 -11.63 27.11 -16.67
C ILE A 106 -10.95 25.89 -17.30
N THR A 107 -10.12 26.09 -18.34
CA THR A 107 -9.41 24.98 -19.00
C THR A 107 -8.49 24.24 -18.04
N VAL A 108 -7.68 24.96 -17.24
CA VAL A 108 -6.80 24.35 -16.24
C VAL A 108 -7.62 23.60 -15.18
N SER A 109 -8.71 24.19 -14.68
CA SER A 109 -9.60 23.53 -13.71
C SER A 109 -10.23 22.26 -14.29
N LEU A 110 -10.62 22.24 -15.56
CA LEU A 110 -11.15 21.04 -16.22
C LEU A 110 -10.08 19.95 -16.37
N ILE A 111 -8.84 20.32 -16.71
CA ILE A 111 -7.72 19.36 -16.77
C ILE A 111 -7.45 18.76 -15.39
N MET A 112 -7.41 19.59 -14.34
CA MET A 112 -7.24 19.13 -12.95
C MET A 112 -8.38 18.19 -12.54
N PHE A 113 -9.62 18.55 -12.86
CA PHE A 113 -10.79 17.74 -12.55
C PHE A 113 -10.76 16.40 -13.30
N GLY A 114 -10.40 16.40 -14.59
CA GLY A 114 -10.25 15.16 -15.37
C GLY A 114 -9.15 14.25 -14.81
N ASN A 115 -8.01 14.82 -14.40
CA ASN A 115 -6.94 14.04 -13.78
C ASN A 115 -7.33 13.50 -12.40
N PHE A 116 -8.16 14.23 -11.64
CA PHE A 116 -8.74 13.74 -10.40
C PHE A 116 -9.70 12.56 -10.63
N LEU A 117 -10.57 12.64 -11.65
CA LEU A 117 -11.45 11.52 -12.01
C LEU A 117 -10.66 10.28 -12.44
N TYR A 118 -9.61 10.47 -13.24
CA TYR A 118 -8.68 9.40 -13.61
C TYR A 118 -8.06 8.74 -12.37
N TYR A 119 -7.59 9.53 -11.40
CA TYR A 119 -7.09 8.99 -10.14
C TYR A 119 -8.15 8.17 -9.40
N LEU A 120 -9.41 8.62 -9.35
CA LEU A 120 -10.49 7.88 -8.69
C LEU A 120 -10.77 6.55 -9.38
N GLU A 121 -10.76 6.52 -10.71
CA GLU A 121 -10.92 5.29 -11.49
C GLU A 121 -9.77 4.31 -11.19
N MET A 122 -8.53 4.78 -11.26
CA MET A 122 -7.36 3.96 -10.94
C MET A 122 -7.40 3.45 -9.49
N TYR A 123 -7.81 4.29 -8.54
CA TYR A 123 -7.85 3.94 -7.12
C TYR A 123 -8.98 2.95 -6.78
N TYR A 124 -10.19 3.15 -7.30
CA TYR A 124 -11.36 2.35 -6.91
C TYR A 124 -11.63 1.15 -7.81
N VAL A 125 -11.15 1.16 -9.06
CA VAL A 125 -11.43 0.10 -10.03
C VAL A 125 -10.20 -0.77 -10.27
N HIS A 126 -9.07 -0.15 -10.63
CA HIS A 126 -7.87 -0.89 -11.04
C HIS A 126 -7.06 -1.41 -9.85
N THR A 127 -6.72 -0.52 -8.91
CA THR A 127 -5.86 -0.82 -7.76
C THR A 127 -6.37 -2.02 -6.95
N PRO A 128 -7.67 -2.18 -6.64
CA PRO A 128 -8.14 -3.33 -5.89
C PRO A 128 -7.85 -4.65 -6.60
N VAL A 129 -7.99 -4.70 -7.92
CA VAL A 129 -7.74 -5.90 -8.72
C VAL A 129 -6.24 -6.17 -8.81
N GLU A 130 -5.49 -5.18 -9.29
CA GLU A 130 -4.08 -5.31 -9.66
C GLU A 130 -3.15 -5.41 -8.46
N ALA A 131 -3.48 -4.77 -7.34
CA ALA A 131 -2.67 -4.79 -6.12
C ALA A 131 -3.23 -5.74 -5.05
N SER A 132 -4.23 -6.58 -5.37
CA SER A 132 -4.84 -7.49 -4.38
C SER A 132 -3.81 -8.41 -3.69
N ARG A 133 -2.76 -8.82 -4.41
CA ARG A 133 -1.63 -9.58 -3.85
C ARG A 133 -0.80 -8.78 -2.85
N ASP A 134 -0.46 -7.53 -3.19
CA ASP A 134 0.31 -6.64 -2.31
C ASP A 134 -0.46 -6.25 -1.04
N TRP A 135 -1.78 -6.19 -1.14
CA TRP A 135 -2.72 -6.03 -0.03
C TRP A 135 -3.02 -7.33 0.73
N GLN A 136 -2.35 -8.44 0.35
CA GLN A 136 -2.48 -9.74 1.00
C GLN A 136 -3.95 -10.20 1.06
N TYR A 137 -4.70 -9.96 -0.02
CA TYR A 137 -6.10 -10.32 -0.12
C TYR A 137 -6.33 -11.84 0.05
N GLY A 138 -7.51 -12.23 0.52
CA GLY A 138 -7.91 -13.62 0.66
C GLY A 138 -7.94 -14.12 2.11
N TYR A 139 -7.27 -13.44 3.05
CA TYR A 139 -7.26 -13.89 4.46
C TYR A 139 -8.64 -13.88 5.11
N LYS A 140 -9.52 -12.94 4.76
CA LYS A 140 -10.90 -12.91 5.29
C LYS A 140 -11.64 -14.20 4.94
N GLN A 141 -11.54 -14.60 3.67
CA GLN A 141 -12.13 -15.83 3.13
C GLN A 141 -11.46 -17.06 3.76
N ALA A 142 -10.13 -17.03 3.91
CA ALA A 142 -9.38 -18.13 4.53
C ALA A 142 -9.84 -18.36 5.96
N VAL A 143 -10.01 -17.28 6.74
CA VAL A 143 -10.52 -17.37 8.11
C VAL A 143 -11.96 -17.91 8.15
N SER A 144 -12.82 -17.53 7.20
CA SER A 144 -14.16 -18.12 7.08
C SER A 144 -14.12 -19.64 6.87
N VAL A 145 -13.20 -20.14 6.03
CA VAL A 145 -13.01 -21.58 5.83
C VAL A 145 -12.40 -22.23 7.08
N ILE A 146 -11.39 -21.62 7.68
CA ILE A 146 -10.77 -22.10 8.94
C ILE A 146 -11.84 -22.36 10.01
N LYS A 147 -12.77 -21.43 10.23
CA LYS A 147 -13.85 -21.58 11.22
C LYS A 147 -14.72 -22.82 11.00
N GLN A 148 -14.86 -23.30 9.76
CA GLN A 148 -15.67 -24.47 9.44
C GLN A 148 -14.96 -25.78 9.80
N TYR A 149 -13.63 -25.80 9.76
CA TYR A 149 -12.82 -27.02 9.91
C TYR A 149 -11.98 -27.04 11.20
N GLU A 150 -11.81 -25.91 11.88
CA GLU A 150 -10.90 -25.80 13.02
C GLU A 150 -11.24 -26.74 14.18
N SER A 151 -12.50 -27.11 14.38
CA SER A 151 -12.93 -28.05 15.42
C SER A 151 -12.57 -29.51 15.11
N GLN A 152 -12.22 -29.81 13.86
CA GLN A 152 -11.92 -31.15 13.37
C GLN A 152 -10.42 -31.44 13.27
N VAL A 153 -9.58 -30.47 13.62
CA VAL A 153 -8.12 -30.54 13.50
C VAL A 153 -7.46 -30.06 14.78
N ASN A 154 -6.29 -30.61 15.08
CA ASN A 154 -5.50 -30.22 16.24
C ASN A 154 -4.60 -29.02 15.94
N ARG A 155 -4.30 -28.75 14.67
CA ARG A 155 -3.42 -27.66 14.22
C ARG A 155 -3.95 -26.96 12.97
N VAL A 156 -3.71 -25.66 12.89
CA VAL A 156 -3.96 -24.84 11.71
C VAL A 156 -2.65 -24.16 11.33
N VAL A 157 -2.10 -24.51 10.18
CA VAL A 157 -0.84 -23.96 9.66
C VAL A 157 -1.17 -23.00 8.54
N VAL A 158 -0.83 -21.72 8.72
CA VAL A 158 -1.03 -20.67 7.72
C VAL A 158 0.33 -20.19 7.21
N THR A 159 0.44 -20.09 5.89
CA THR A 159 1.68 -19.66 5.24
C THR A 159 2.13 -18.26 5.65
N TYR A 160 3.44 -18.10 5.82
CA TYR A 160 4.11 -16.80 5.98
C TYR A 160 4.57 -16.21 4.63
N ALA A 161 4.19 -16.81 3.49
CA ALA A 161 4.63 -16.35 2.16
C ALA A 161 4.15 -14.93 1.84
N TYR A 162 2.97 -14.55 2.33
CA TYR A 162 2.45 -13.18 2.24
C TYR A 162 2.67 -12.41 3.55
N ASP A 163 3.86 -12.45 4.14
CA ASP A 163 4.24 -11.72 5.36
C ASP A 163 3.47 -12.13 6.63
N GLN A 164 2.72 -11.24 7.31
CA GLN A 164 2.23 -11.42 8.69
C GLN A 164 0.76 -11.92 8.78
N PRO A 165 0.46 -13.21 8.52
CA PRO A 165 -0.90 -13.78 8.55
C PRO A 165 -1.59 -13.64 9.91
N HIS A 166 -0.83 -13.66 11.00
CA HIS A 166 -1.36 -13.62 12.36
C HIS A 166 -2.26 -12.41 12.62
N VAL A 167 -1.96 -11.25 12.04
CA VAL A 167 -2.76 -10.03 12.20
C VAL A 167 -4.16 -10.23 11.63
N PHE A 168 -4.27 -10.85 10.44
CA PHE A 168 -5.56 -11.11 9.82
C PHE A 168 -6.37 -12.14 10.59
N LEU A 169 -5.71 -13.20 11.09
CA LEU A 169 -6.38 -14.22 11.89
C LEU A 169 -6.91 -13.62 13.19
N LEU A 170 -6.10 -12.85 13.93
CA LEU A 170 -6.54 -12.18 15.16
C LEU A 170 -7.74 -11.26 14.91
N PHE A 171 -7.72 -10.52 13.80
CA PHE A 171 -8.80 -9.60 13.42
C PHE A 171 -10.10 -10.31 13.03
N TYR A 172 -10.04 -11.39 12.23
CA TYR A 172 -11.23 -12.07 11.72
C TYR A 172 -11.74 -13.24 12.59
N LEU A 173 -10.92 -13.77 13.53
CA LEU A 173 -11.30 -14.81 14.51
C LEU A 173 -11.84 -14.23 15.83
N PRO A 174 -12.44 -13.03 15.80
CA PRO A 174 -12.52 -12.08 16.94
C PRO A 174 -11.83 -12.54 18.23
N VAL A 175 -10.49 -12.60 18.22
CA VAL A 175 -9.72 -13.04 19.39
C VAL A 175 -9.71 -11.94 20.43
N ASP A 176 -10.05 -12.27 21.68
CA ASP A 176 -9.97 -11.32 22.80
C ASP A 176 -8.53 -10.80 22.96
N PRO A 177 -8.28 -9.49 22.80
CA PRO A 177 -6.94 -8.92 22.96
C PRO A 177 -6.35 -9.13 24.36
N ALA A 178 -7.19 -9.18 25.41
CA ALA A 178 -6.73 -9.44 26.77
C ALA A 178 -6.21 -10.87 26.88
N TRP A 179 -6.96 -11.85 26.38
CA TRP A 179 -6.49 -13.23 26.29
C TRP A 179 -5.21 -13.34 25.45
N TYR A 180 -5.14 -12.72 24.26
CA TYR A 180 -3.96 -12.80 23.39
C TYR A 180 -2.69 -12.26 24.07
N GLN A 181 -2.82 -11.16 24.83
CA GLN A 181 -1.70 -10.62 25.61
C GLN A 181 -1.19 -11.58 26.68
N THR A 182 -2.05 -12.44 27.25
CA THR A 182 -1.60 -13.47 28.21
C THR A 182 -0.84 -14.62 27.56
N GLN A 183 -0.94 -14.79 26.24
CA GLN A 183 -0.16 -15.79 25.50
C GLN A 183 1.30 -15.36 25.30
N TRP A 184 1.64 -14.12 25.64
CA TRP A 184 2.98 -13.58 25.55
C TRP A 184 3.79 -13.88 26.81
N ASN A 185 4.86 -14.65 26.66
CA ASN A 185 5.73 -15.04 27.78
C ASN A 185 6.93 -14.10 28.04
N GLY A 186 6.93 -12.90 27.44
CA GLY A 186 8.07 -11.97 27.50
C GLY A 186 9.16 -12.26 26.46
N GLY A 187 10.13 -11.33 26.33
CA GLY A 187 11.24 -11.44 25.38
C GLY A 187 10.93 -10.90 23.98
N GLU A 188 11.83 -11.05 23.03
CA GLU A 188 11.58 -10.70 21.63
C GLU A 188 11.06 -11.95 20.89
N VAL A 189 9.85 -11.88 20.34
CA VAL A 189 9.36 -12.91 19.41
C VAL A 189 9.48 -12.35 18.00
N LEU A 190 10.35 -12.99 17.21
CA LEU A 190 10.51 -12.68 15.80
C LEU A 190 9.15 -12.72 15.11
N ARG A 191 8.92 -11.79 14.17
CA ARG A 191 7.61 -11.64 13.51
C ARG A 191 7.13 -12.94 12.84
N GLU A 192 8.07 -13.75 12.37
CA GLU A 192 7.86 -15.05 11.71
C GLU A 192 7.64 -16.23 12.66
N GLN A 193 7.89 -16.04 13.95
CA GLN A 193 7.75 -17.07 14.99
C GLN A 193 6.52 -16.85 15.88
N ARG A 194 5.70 -15.84 15.57
CA ARG A 194 4.45 -15.62 16.27
C ARG A 194 3.52 -16.80 15.99
N GLY A 195 2.77 -17.23 16.99
CA GLY A 195 1.75 -18.28 16.96
C GLY A 195 0.81 -18.08 18.13
N PHE A 196 -0.39 -18.67 18.10
CA PHE A 196 -1.31 -18.63 19.24
C PHE A 196 -2.28 -19.80 19.22
N ALA A 197 -2.64 -20.32 20.40
CA ALA A 197 -3.47 -21.52 20.52
C ALA A 197 -2.99 -22.65 19.59
N LYS A 198 -3.81 -23.06 18.62
CA LYS A 198 -3.51 -24.09 17.61
C LYS A 198 -3.03 -23.53 16.26
N TYR A 199 -2.85 -22.21 16.16
CA TYR A 199 -2.46 -21.50 14.96
C TYR A 199 -0.94 -21.35 14.88
N GLU A 200 -0.36 -21.93 13.84
CA GLU A 200 1.06 -21.89 13.52
C GLU A 200 1.26 -21.08 12.22
N PHE A 201 2.24 -20.18 12.21
CA PHE A 201 2.52 -19.30 11.08
C PHE A 201 3.92 -19.58 10.56
N ARG A 202 4.02 -20.22 9.39
CA ARG A 202 5.30 -20.54 8.76
C ARG A 202 5.10 -20.88 7.29
N ARG A 203 6.16 -20.84 6.49
CA ARG A 203 6.12 -21.42 5.14
C ARG A 203 5.84 -22.92 5.19
N ILE A 204 5.06 -23.38 4.23
CA ILE A 204 4.62 -24.78 4.14
C ILE A 204 5.61 -25.56 3.27
N LYS A 205 6.06 -26.71 3.77
CA LYS A 205 6.98 -27.62 3.07
C LYS A 205 6.19 -28.85 2.68
N TRP A 206 5.50 -28.80 1.55
CA TRP A 206 4.51 -29.82 1.21
C TRP A 206 5.04 -31.24 1.13
N THR A 207 6.30 -31.43 0.74
CA THR A 207 6.97 -32.73 0.71
C THR A 207 6.92 -33.46 2.07
N GLU A 208 6.96 -32.71 3.18
CA GLU A 208 6.92 -33.22 4.55
C GLU A 208 5.52 -33.07 5.16
N ASP A 209 4.91 -31.90 4.98
CA ASP A 209 3.65 -31.52 5.61
C ASP A 209 2.46 -32.33 5.12
N GLN A 210 2.49 -32.87 3.89
CA GLN A 210 1.40 -33.67 3.33
C GLN A 210 1.07 -34.94 4.12
N TYR A 211 2.01 -35.44 4.92
CA TYR A 211 1.84 -36.65 5.74
C TYR A 211 1.38 -36.36 7.18
N LYS A 212 1.28 -35.09 7.57
CA LYS A 212 0.77 -34.71 8.90
C LYS A 212 -0.75 -34.84 8.91
N THR A 213 -1.28 -35.62 9.84
CA THR A 213 -2.73 -35.76 10.04
C THR A 213 -3.27 -34.71 11.00
N ASP A 214 -4.60 -34.60 11.08
CA ASP A 214 -5.32 -33.69 11.98
C ASP A 214 -4.86 -32.24 11.86
N THR A 215 -4.54 -31.81 10.64
CA THR A 215 -3.96 -30.49 10.36
C THR A 215 -4.64 -29.83 9.17
N LEU A 216 -5.01 -28.57 9.34
CA LEU A 216 -5.50 -27.72 8.25
C LEU A 216 -4.35 -26.83 7.75
N PHE A 217 -4.03 -26.95 6.46
CA PHE A 217 -2.99 -26.17 5.80
C PHE A 217 -3.60 -25.08 4.93
N ILE A 218 -3.11 -23.85 5.07
CA ILE A 218 -3.48 -22.69 4.25
C ILE A 218 -2.20 -22.18 3.61
N GLY A 219 -1.97 -22.55 2.35
CA GLY A 219 -0.73 -22.28 1.63
C GLY A 219 -0.94 -21.60 0.30
N THR A 220 0.14 -21.06 -0.25
CA THR A 220 0.16 -20.54 -1.63
C THR A 220 0.08 -21.70 -2.64
N PRO A 221 -0.34 -21.45 -3.90
CA PRO A 221 -0.32 -22.48 -4.94
C PRO A 221 1.09 -22.99 -5.26
N GLU A 222 2.14 -22.21 -4.97
CA GLU A 222 3.55 -22.63 -5.09
C GLU A 222 3.98 -23.57 -3.95
N GLU A 223 3.44 -23.38 -2.74
CA GLU A 223 3.74 -24.23 -1.59
C GLU A 223 2.93 -25.53 -1.62
N ILE A 224 1.65 -25.46 -1.98
CA ILE A 224 0.74 -26.61 -1.97
C ILE A 224 0.31 -26.88 -3.43
N PRO A 225 0.76 -27.98 -4.07
CA PRO A 225 0.29 -28.38 -5.40
C PRO A 225 -1.18 -28.84 -5.33
N ALA A 226 -1.85 -28.92 -6.48
CA ALA A 226 -3.18 -29.49 -6.56
C ALA A 226 -3.13 -30.95 -6.09
N THR A 227 -3.94 -31.28 -5.08
CA THR A 227 -3.84 -32.52 -4.32
C THR A 227 -5.21 -32.95 -3.80
N GLU A 228 -5.36 -34.23 -3.51
CA GLU A 228 -6.49 -34.72 -2.73
C GLU A 228 -6.50 -34.10 -1.33
N GLY A 229 -7.70 -33.85 -0.80
CA GLY A 229 -7.91 -33.19 0.50
C GLY A 229 -8.06 -31.67 0.43
N GLU A 230 -7.98 -31.07 -0.77
CA GLU A 230 -8.31 -29.65 -0.96
C GLU A 230 -9.79 -29.39 -0.63
N VAL A 231 -10.03 -28.56 0.39
CA VAL A 231 -11.38 -28.21 0.87
C VAL A 231 -11.85 -26.86 0.33
N ALA A 232 -10.92 -25.97 -0.05
CA ALA A 232 -11.24 -24.69 -0.65
C ALA A 232 -10.04 -24.09 -1.40
N GLN A 233 -10.36 -23.28 -2.40
CA GLN A 233 -9.43 -22.42 -3.11
C GLN A 233 -9.91 -20.97 -2.98
N ILE A 234 -8.99 -20.06 -2.67
CA ILE A 234 -9.27 -18.62 -2.58
C ILE A 234 -8.47 -17.93 -3.67
N THR A 235 -9.13 -17.05 -4.41
CA THR A 235 -8.50 -16.27 -5.47
C THR A 235 -8.23 -14.84 -5.02
N PHE A 236 -7.18 -14.26 -5.59
CA PHE A 236 -7.00 -12.82 -5.67
C PHE A 236 -8.10 -12.20 -6.56
N LEU A 237 -8.19 -10.88 -6.55
CA LEU A 237 -9.22 -10.17 -7.31
C LEU A 237 -8.96 -10.20 -8.83
N ASP A 238 -7.73 -10.49 -9.24
CA ASP A 238 -7.34 -10.75 -10.63
C ASP A 238 -7.68 -12.19 -11.11
N GLY A 239 -8.22 -13.03 -10.23
CA GLY A 239 -8.59 -14.42 -10.52
C GLY A 239 -7.46 -15.44 -10.31
N SER A 240 -6.23 -15.00 -10.04
CA SER A 240 -5.13 -15.90 -9.69
C SER A 240 -5.33 -16.52 -8.30
N ILE A 241 -4.71 -17.67 -8.03
CA ILE A 241 -4.91 -18.40 -6.76
C ILE A 241 -4.12 -17.72 -5.65
N ALA A 242 -4.81 -17.22 -4.63
CA ALA A 242 -4.19 -16.68 -3.42
C ALA A 242 -3.83 -17.79 -2.44
N PHE A 243 -4.79 -18.68 -2.13
CA PHE A 243 -4.59 -19.78 -1.20
C PHE A 243 -5.22 -21.07 -1.69
N ARG A 244 -4.55 -22.17 -1.40
CA ARG A 244 -5.14 -23.51 -1.33
C ARG A 244 -5.28 -23.91 0.13
N ILE A 245 -6.44 -24.43 0.48
CA ILE A 245 -6.75 -24.91 1.82
C ILE A 245 -6.93 -26.41 1.76
N VAL A 246 -6.07 -27.14 2.45
CA VAL A 246 -6.04 -28.61 2.44
C VAL A 246 -6.17 -29.14 3.85
N LYS A 247 -7.08 -30.09 4.04
CA LYS A 247 -7.20 -30.84 5.29
C LYS A 247 -6.51 -32.20 5.13
N ARG A 248 -5.67 -32.53 6.11
CA ARG A 248 -5.04 -33.84 6.26
C ARG A 248 -5.38 -34.45 7.61
#